data_AF-A0A0L7CR53-F1
#
_entry.id   AF-A0A0L7CR53-F1
#
_cell.length_a   1.000
_cell.length_b   1.000
_cell.length_c   1.000
_cell.angle_alpha   90.00
_cell.angle_beta   90.00
_cell.angle_gamma   90.00
#
_symmetry.space_group_name_H-M   'P 1'
#
loop_
_entity.id
_entity.type
_entity.pdbx_description
1 polymer ?
#
loop_
_entity_poly.entity_id
_entity_poly.type
_entity_poly.pdbx_seq_one_letter_code
_entity_poly.pdbx_strand_id
1 'polypeptide(L)'
;MIVRKDADGNPTSFQARYVNPLDPSKKVGRNFGLEYETEAYRWLDEEHYLVTLHNKGIRQWVHPSQRGTDTMPTFREYAKDYFDKYRKPDGSKLSGRANRCNEIVLRRLNKTFGDIPLDRITRQMVDEWYTTARDELTAWTFEQAARTLKRIMLAAATEQNDGTPPLIPASPCRYRVIKPQSKRRDQPPITADEIKRLADLFPDYYRLTLWLSLLVGGGLRVKKCVRNRGFSRIDL
;
A
#
# COMPACT_ATOMS: atom_id res chain seq x y z
N MET A 1 22.27 -16.01 -29.51
CA MET A 1 21.91 -16.97 -28.44
C MET A 1 22.95 -18.09 -28.42
N ILE A 2 23.29 -18.64 -27.25
CA ILE A 2 24.26 -19.74 -27.11
C ILE A 2 23.64 -20.83 -26.24
N VAL A 3 23.71 -22.09 -26.67
CA VAL A 3 23.26 -23.24 -25.87
C VAL A 3 24.42 -23.70 -24.99
N ARG A 4 24.21 -23.74 -23.67
CA ARG A 4 25.14 -24.33 -22.71
C ARG A 4 24.87 -25.83 -22.62
N LYS A 5 25.95 -26.61 -22.54
CA LYS A 5 25.90 -28.07 -22.44
C LYS A 5 26.68 -28.52 -21.21
N ASP A 6 26.31 -29.65 -20.61
CA ASP A 6 27.06 -30.31 -19.55
C ASP A 6 28.28 -31.08 -20.10
N ALA A 7 28.99 -31.77 -19.21
CA ALA A 7 30.15 -32.59 -19.55
C ALA A 7 29.79 -33.77 -20.47
N ASP A 8 28.54 -34.23 -20.42
CA ASP A 8 28.01 -35.34 -21.22
C ASP A 8 27.42 -34.87 -22.57
N GLY A 9 27.41 -33.56 -22.83
CA GLY A 9 26.96 -32.95 -24.07
C GLY A 9 25.46 -32.65 -24.15
N ASN A 10 24.70 -32.86 -23.07
CA ASN A 10 23.28 -32.54 -22.99
C ASN A 10 23.09 -31.04 -22.79
N PRO A 11 22.09 -30.41 -23.42
CA PRO A 11 21.80 -29.00 -23.22
C PRO A 11 21.30 -28.77 -21.80
N THR A 12 21.81 -27.74 -21.12
CA THR A 12 21.45 -27.41 -19.73
C THR A 12 20.76 -26.06 -19.59
N SER A 13 21.10 -25.09 -20.44
CA SER A 13 20.50 -23.75 -20.40
C SER A 13 20.75 -22.99 -21.69
N PHE A 14 19.94 -21.95 -21.92
CA PHE A 14 20.20 -20.95 -22.95
C PHE A 14 20.88 -19.72 -22.37
N GLN A 15 21.96 -19.29 -22.99
CA GLN A 15 22.63 -18.04 -22.67
C GLN A 15 22.33 -17.00 -23.76
N ALA A 16 21.53 -16.01 -23.40
CA ALA A 16 21.32 -14.82 -24.20
C ALA A 16 22.43 -13.81 -23.92
N ARG A 17 23.16 -13.35 -24.93
CA ARG A 17 24.22 -12.35 -24.77
C ARG A 17 24.36 -11.43 -25.96
N TYR A 18 24.80 -10.20 -25.71
CA TYR A 18 25.13 -9.18 -26.70
C TYR A 18 26.33 -8.32 -26.23
N VAL A 19 26.85 -7.49 -27.12
CA VAL A 19 28.00 -6.59 -26.85
C VAL A 19 27.48 -5.32 -26.18
N ASN A 20 28.14 -4.86 -25.11
CA ASN A 20 27.75 -3.63 -24.45
C ASN A 20 27.95 -2.43 -25.40
N PRO A 21 26.93 -1.60 -25.68
CA PRO A 21 27.04 -0.49 -26.61
C PRO A 21 27.92 0.68 -26.10
N LEU A 22 28.12 0.78 -24.77
CA LEU A 22 28.97 1.82 -24.16
C LEU A 22 30.44 1.38 -24.04
N ASP A 23 30.68 0.07 -23.94
CA ASP A 23 32.01 -0.52 -23.78
C ASP A 23 32.09 -1.84 -24.58
N PRO A 24 32.52 -1.79 -25.85
CA PRO A 24 32.54 -2.95 -26.74
C PRO A 24 33.42 -4.12 -26.25
N SER A 25 34.33 -3.86 -25.30
CA SER A 25 35.16 -4.91 -24.69
C SER A 25 34.37 -5.84 -23.75
N LYS A 26 33.21 -5.36 -23.25
CA LYS A 26 32.36 -6.09 -22.31
C LYS A 26 31.15 -6.70 -22.99
N LYS A 27 30.76 -7.88 -22.50
CA LYS A 27 29.54 -8.58 -22.92
C LYS A 27 28.51 -8.55 -21.81
N VAL A 28 27.26 -8.34 -22.20
CA VAL A 28 26.10 -8.40 -21.32
C VAL A 28 25.32 -9.65 -21.66
N GLY A 29 24.89 -10.41 -20.65
CA GLY A 29 24.13 -11.62 -20.89
C GLY A 29 23.33 -12.11 -19.70
N ARG A 30 22.34 -12.94 -19.98
CA ARG A 30 21.43 -13.58 -19.04
C ARG A 30 21.25 -15.05 -19.42
N ASN A 31 21.14 -15.91 -18.41
CA ASN A 31 20.90 -17.33 -18.59
C ASN A 31 19.41 -17.64 -18.37
N PHE A 32 18.91 -18.61 -19.13
CA PHE A 32 17.53 -19.06 -19.14
C PHE A 32 17.50 -20.60 -19.09
N GLY A 33 16.47 -21.18 -18.44
CA GLY A 33 16.20 -22.61 -18.50
C GLY A 33 15.85 -23.08 -19.91
N LEU A 34 15.88 -24.39 -20.15
CA LEU A 34 15.59 -24.99 -21.47
C LEU A 34 14.12 -24.79 -21.88
N GLU A 35 13.24 -24.69 -20.90
CA GLU A 35 11.81 -24.44 -21.05
C GLU A 35 11.49 -22.98 -21.44
N TYR A 36 12.46 -22.07 -21.35
CA TYR A 36 12.29 -20.63 -21.57
C TYR A 36 12.98 -20.11 -22.84
N GLU A 37 13.08 -20.94 -23.89
CA GLU A 37 13.72 -20.57 -25.17
C GLU A 37 13.11 -19.30 -25.77
N THR A 38 11.79 -19.24 -25.87
CA THR A 38 11.04 -18.09 -26.42
C THR A 38 11.30 -16.80 -25.62
N GLU A 39 11.43 -16.91 -24.30
CA GLU A 39 11.72 -15.75 -23.44
C GLU A 39 13.15 -15.25 -23.62
N ALA A 40 14.10 -16.17 -23.83
CA ALA A 40 15.48 -15.83 -24.12
C ALA A 40 15.61 -15.03 -25.43
N TYR A 41 14.85 -15.42 -26.47
CA TYR A 41 14.78 -14.67 -27.72
C TYR A 41 14.13 -13.30 -27.53
N ARG A 42 12.97 -13.23 -26.85
CA ARG A 42 12.28 -11.96 -26.58
C ARG A 42 13.18 -10.97 -25.84
N TRP A 43 13.89 -11.43 -24.80
CA TRP A 43 14.82 -10.60 -24.05
C TRP A 43 15.97 -10.08 -24.94
N LEU A 44 16.52 -10.90 -25.84
CA LEU A 44 17.54 -10.45 -26.78
C LEU A 44 17.05 -9.37 -27.73
N ASP A 45 15.83 -9.54 -28.24
CA ASP A 45 15.23 -8.61 -29.20
C ASP A 45 14.95 -7.24 -28.57
N GLU A 46 14.39 -7.22 -27.36
CA GLU A 46 14.22 -6.00 -26.56
C GLU A 46 15.55 -5.27 -26.32
N GLU A 47 16.60 -6.01 -25.98
CA GLU A 47 17.93 -5.44 -25.76
C GLU A 47 18.54 -4.89 -27.06
N HIS A 48 18.38 -5.58 -28.19
CA HIS A 48 18.84 -5.09 -29.50
C HIS A 48 18.07 -3.83 -29.91
N TYR A 49 16.78 -3.77 -29.62
CA TYR A 49 15.97 -2.59 -29.88
C TYR A 49 16.46 -1.38 -29.05
N LEU A 50 16.73 -1.56 -27.76
CA LEU A 50 17.27 -0.51 -26.90
C LEU A 50 18.66 -0.03 -27.34
N VAL A 51 19.53 -0.95 -27.76
CA VAL A 51 20.84 -0.62 -28.35
C VAL A 51 20.66 0.18 -29.64
N THR A 52 19.72 -0.22 -30.50
CA THR A 52 19.43 0.49 -31.75
C THR A 52 18.95 1.91 -31.50
N LEU A 53 18.07 2.12 -30.52
CA LEU A 53 17.62 3.46 -30.12
C LEU A 53 18.76 4.34 -29.59
N HIS A 54 19.71 3.75 -28.87
CA HIS A 54 20.90 4.44 -28.39
C HIS A 54 21.84 4.85 -29.53
N ASN A 55 22.11 3.93 -30.45
CA ASN A 55 22.94 4.21 -31.63
C ASN A 55 22.32 5.29 -32.52
N LYS A 56 20.98 5.38 -32.56
CA LYS A 56 20.25 6.44 -33.27
C LYS A 56 20.17 7.76 -32.49
N GLY A 57 20.71 7.83 -31.27
CA GLY A 57 20.65 9.01 -30.42
C GLY A 57 19.25 9.33 -29.86
N ILE A 58 18.28 8.43 -30.02
CA ILE A 58 16.89 8.63 -29.58
C ILE A 58 16.76 8.43 -28.06
N ARG A 59 17.46 7.42 -27.52
CA ARG A 59 17.37 7.07 -26.10
C ARG A 59 18.68 6.48 -25.59
N GLN A 60 19.20 6.98 -24.47
CA GLN A 60 20.41 6.42 -23.85
C GLN A 60 20.16 4.99 -23.35
N TRP A 61 21.04 4.05 -23.72
CA TRP A 61 21.03 2.70 -23.19
C TRP A 61 21.64 2.68 -21.78
N VAL A 62 21.04 1.90 -20.88
CA VAL A 62 21.45 1.68 -19.47
C VAL A 62 21.75 0.19 -19.28
N HIS A 63 22.66 -0.21 -18.41
CA HIS A 63 22.97 -1.64 -18.24
C HIS A 63 21.80 -2.42 -17.56
N PRO A 64 21.45 -3.66 -17.97
CA PRO A 64 20.35 -4.42 -17.36
C PRO A 64 20.41 -4.56 -15.84
N SER A 65 21.60 -4.75 -15.26
CA SER A 65 21.75 -4.84 -13.80
C SER A 65 21.52 -3.51 -13.08
N GLN A 66 21.66 -2.38 -13.78
CA GLN A 66 21.38 -1.03 -13.27
C GLN A 66 19.93 -0.61 -13.52
N ARG A 67 19.20 -1.36 -14.35
CA ARG A 67 17.77 -1.12 -14.59
C ARG A 67 16.89 -1.56 -13.43
N GLY A 68 17.45 -2.25 -12.42
CA GLY A 68 16.68 -2.89 -11.35
C GLY A 68 15.88 -4.06 -11.91
N THR A 69 16.06 -5.24 -11.35
CA THR A 69 15.16 -6.37 -11.61
C THR A 69 13.85 -6.10 -10.88
N ASP A 70 12.90 -5.36 -11.45
CA ASP A 70 11.50 -5.34 -11.01
C ASP A 70 10.73 -4.31 -11.84
N THR A 71 9.66 -4.71 -12.51
CA THR A 71 8.65 -3.75 -12.95
C THR A 71 8.19 -3.00 -11.71
N MET A 72 8.40 -1.68 -11.65
CA MET A 72 7.99 -0.85 -10.52
C MET A 72 6.55 -1.20 -10.15
N PRO A 73 6.28 -1.66 -8.91
CA PRO A 73 4.95 -2.09 -8.54
C PRO A 73 3.96 -0.95 -8.72
N THR A 74 2.75 -1.30 -9.12
CA THR A 74 1.66 -0.33 -9.16
C THR A 74 1.33 0.12 -7.75
N PHE A 75 0.73 1.31 -7.61
CA PHE A 75 0.25 1.79 -6.32
C PHE A 75 -0.63 0.77 -5.62
N ARG A 76 -1.53 0.10 -6.37
CA ARG A 76 -2.47 -0.89 -5.84
C ARG A 76 -1.74 -2.08 -5.21
N GLU A 77 -0.77 -2.64 -5.92
CA GLU A 77 0.00 -3.80 -5.46
C GLU A 77 0.83 -3.46 -4.24
N TYR A 78 1.57 -2.36 -4.30
CA TYR A 78 2.41 -1.92 -3.19
C TYR A 78 1.59 -1.56 -1.95
N ALA A 79 0.47 -0.85 -2.11
CA ALA A 79 -0.38 -0.49 -0.99
C ALA A 79 -0.96 -1.70 -0.27
N LYS A 80 -1.32 -2.76 -1.00
CA LYS A 80 -1.80 -4.02 -0.44
C LYS A 80 -0.68 -4.70 0.37
N ASP A 81 0.47 -4.90 -0.25
CA ASP A 81 1.64 -5.53 0.39
C ASP A 81 2.09 -4.77 1.64
N TYR A 82 2.08 -3.43 1.58
CA TYR A 82 2.39 -2.56 2.70
C TYR A 82 1.50 -2.87 3.92
N PHE A 83 0.18 -2.96 3.77
CA PHE A 83 -0.71 -3.23 4.90
C PHE A 83 -0.67 -4.68 5.40
N ASP A 84 -0.38 -5.63 4.51
CA ASP A 84 -0.24 -7.04 4.89
C ASP A 84 1.03 -7.27 5.72
N LYS A 85 2.13 -6.59 5.37
CA LYS A 85 3.40 -6.61 6.11
C LYS A 85 3.40 -5.66 7.30
N TYR A 86 2.57 -4.62 7.32
CA TYR A 86 2.55 -3.62 8.39
C TYR A 86 2.37 -4.25 9.77
N ARG A 87 3.27 -3.92 10.69
CA ARG A 87 3.18 -4.21 12.12
C ARG A 87 3.19 -2.92 12.90
N LYS A 88 2.43 -2.89 13.99
CA LYS A 88 2.50 -1.81 14.97
C LYS A 88 3.84 -1.90 15.74
N PRO A 89 4.22 -0.86 16.50
CA PRO A 89 5.42 -0.91 17.35
C PRO A 89 5.43 -2.07 18.35
N ASP A 90 4.25 -2.57 18.73
CA ASP A 90 4.06 -3.75 19.59
C ASP A 90 4.19 -5.10 18.85
N GLY A 91 4.55 -5.10 17.56
CA GLY A 91 4.64 -6.28 16.70
C GLY A 91 3.29 -6.83 16.23
N SER A 92 2.16 -6.32 16.72
CA SER A 92 0.84 -6.82 16.34
C SER A 92 0.37 -6.30 14.98
N LYS A 93 -0.48 -7.10 14.31
CA LYS A 93 -1.19 -6.66 13.11
C LYS A 93 -2.22 -5.56 13.43
N LEU A 94 -2.60 -4.82 12.41
CA LEU A 94 -3.76 -3.93 12.49
C LEU A 94 -5.03 -4.72 12.82
N SER A 95 -5.93 -4.11 13.60
CA SER A 95 -7.23 -4.73 13.89
C SER A 95 -8.05 -4.90 12.62
N GLY A 96 -8.90 -5.93 12.53
CA GLY A 96 -9.76 -6.15 11.35
C GLY A 96 -10.65 -4.95 10.99
N ARG A 97 -11.11 -4.19 12.00
CA ARG A 97 -11.82 -2.91 11.76
C ARG A 97 -10.95 -1.89 11.04
N ALA A 98 -9.70 -1.73 11.48
CA ALA A 98 -8.77 -0.77 10.87
C ALA A 98 -8.40 -1.19 9.44
N ASN A 99 -8.20 -2.49 9.18
CA ASN A 99 -7.96 -3.02 7.84
C ASN A 99 -9.14 -2.72 6.90
N ARG A 100 -10.38 -2.97 7.35
CA ARG A 100 -11.58 -2.64 6.56
C ARG A 100 -11.68 -1.15 6.24
N CYS A 101 -11.37 -0.28 7.21
CA CYS A 101 -11.34 1.17 6.98
C CYS A 101 -10.26 1.56 5.95
N ASN A 102 -9.05 0.98 6.05
CA ASN A 102 -7.99 1.21 5.07
C ASN A 102 -8.40 0.70 3.67
N GLU A 103 -9.04 -0.47 3.57
CA GLU A 103 -9.49 -1.03 2.29
C GLU A 103 -10.51 -0.13 1.57
N ILE A 104 -11.46 0.45 2.31
CA ILE A 104 -12.42 1.42 1.76
C ILE A 104 -11.69 2.65 1.20
N VAL A 105 -10.67 3.13 1.91
CA VAL A 105 -9.86 4.27 1.48
C VAL A 105 -9.02 3.91 0.24
N LEU A 106 -8.37 2.75 0.24
CA LEU A 106 -7.58 2.25 -0.89
C LEU A 106 -8.43 2.07 -2.14
N ARG A 107 -9.67 1.56 -2.01
CA ARG A 107 -10.58 1.43 -3.16
C ARG A 107 -10.84 2.79 -3.83
N ARG A 108 -10.88 3.88 -3.07
CA ARG A 108 -11.03 5.24 -3.62
C ARG A 108 -9.74 5.72 -4.28
N LEU A 109 -8.60 5.59 -3.60
CA LEU A 109 -7.29 5.98 -4.14
C LEU A 109 -6.94 5.21 -5.41
N ASN A 110 -7.32 3.93 -5.48
CA ASN A 110 -7.06 3.06 -6.63
C ASN A 110 -7.83 3.48 -7.88
N LYS A 111 -8.91 4.28 -7.77
CA LYS A 111 -9.58 4.83 -8.96
C LYS A 111 -8.68 5.79 -9.73
N THR A 112 -7.78 6.49 -9.04
CA THR A 112 -6.90 7.51 -9.63
C THR A 112 -5.49 6.98 -9.81
N PHE A 113 -4.93 6.31 -8.80
CA PHE A 113 -3.52 5.92 -8.79
C PHE A 113 -3.29 4.42 -8.97
N GLY A 114 -4.34 3.60 -8.92
CA GLY A 114 -4.24 2.15 -8.69
C GLY A 114 -3.34 1.44 -9.68
N ASP A 115 -3.43 1.79 -10.95
CA ASP A 115 -2.72 1.10 -12.04
C ASP A 115 -1.45 1.87 -12.46
N ILE A 116 -1.09 2.90 -11.70
CA ILE A 116 0.06 3.76 -11.96
C ILE A 116 1.26 3.21 -11.18
N PRO A 117 2.40 2.96 -11.85
CA PRO A 117 3.66 2.65 -11.19
C PRO A 117 4.06 3.74 -10.19
N LEU A 118 4.60 3.34 -9.03
CA LEU A 118 4.93 4.26 -7.94
C LEU A 118 5.86 5.41 -8.34
N ASP A 119 6.83 5.16 -9.22
CA ASP A 119 7.79 6.16 -9.74
C ASP A 119 7.15 7.20 -10.66
N ARG A 120 6.03 6.84 -11.32
CA ARG A 120 5.28 7.72 -12.23
C ARG A 120 4.26 8.60 -11.52
N ILE A 121 4.02 8.39 -10.23
CA ILE A 121 3.11 9.25 -9.46
C ILE A 121 3.80 10.58 -9.21
N THR A 122 3.48 11.56 -10.05
CA THR A 122 4.06 12.89 -9.95
C THR A 122 3.36 13.73 -8.88
N ARG A 123 4.04 14.80 -8.45
CA ARG A 123 3.45 15.80 -7.56
C ARG A 123 2.20 16.44 -8.15
N GLN A 124 2.22 16.75 -9.46
CA GLN A 124 1.09 17.40 -10.13
C GLN A 124 -0.18 16.54 -10.04
N MET A 125 -0.06 15.24 -10.28
CA MET A 125 -1.20 14.31 -10.17
C MET A 125 -1.76 14.24 -8.75
N VAL A 126 -0.89 14.31 -7.74
CA VAL A 126 -1.30 14.35 -6.33
C VAL A 126 -2.02 15.66 -6.01
N ASP A 127 -1.51 16.80 -6.49
CA ASP A 127 -2.10 18.12 -6.26
C ASP A 127 -3.46 18.24 -6.96
N GLU A 128 -3.58 17.77 -8.21
CA GLU A 128 -4.85 17.69 -8.96
C GLU A 128 -5.86 16.82 -8.20
N TRP A 129 -5.49 15.59 -7.85
CA TRP A 129 -6.34 14.71 -7.05
C TRP A 129 -6.74 15.37 -5.72
N TYR A 130 -5.82 16.07 -5.05
CA TYR A 130 -6.09 16.72 -3.77
C TYR A 130 -7.16 17.81 -3.89
N THR A 131 -7.14 18.59 -4.97
CA THR A 131 -8.17 19.62 -5.23
C THR A 131 -9.53 18.99 -5.52
N THR A 132 -9.61 18.06 -6.47
CA THR A 132 -10.87 17.38 -6.82
C THR A 132 -11.46 16.61 -5.64
N ALA A 133 -10.61 15.87 -4.91
CA ALA A 133 -11.04 15.08 -3.77
C ALA A 133 -11.54 15.95 -2.60
N ARG A 134 -11.06 17.19 -2.48
CA ARG A 134 -11.51 18.11 -1.43
C ARG A 134 -12.96 18.57 -1.66
N ASP A 135 -13.37 18.69 -2.92
CA ASP A 135 -14.70 19.16 -3.30
C ASP A 135 -15.72 18.01 -3.33
N GLU A 136 -15.30 16.81 -3.77
CA GLU A 136 -16.20 15.66 -3.91
C GLU A 136 -16.44 14.86 -2.61
N LEU A 137 -15.48 14.88 -1.69
CA LEU A 137 -15.51 14.02 -0.50
C LEU A 137 -15.95 14.77 0.76
N THR A 138 -16.57 14.04 1.69
CA THR A 138 -16.75 14.59 3.05
C THR A 138 -15.39 14.84 3.70
N ALA A 139 -15.28 15.90 4.49
CA ALA A 139 -14.03 16.32 5.14
C ALA A 139 -13.31 15.15 5.85
N TRP A 140 -14.05 14.31 6.57
CA TRP A 140 -13.47 13.14 7.24
C TRP A 140 -12.90 12.12 6.25
N THR A 141 -13.64 11.78 5.19
CA THR A 141 -13.17 10.81 4.19
C THR A 141 -11.96 11.32 3.40
N PHE A 142 -11.95 12.60 3.05
CA PHE A 142 -10.83 13.28 2.42
C PHE A 142 -9.57 13.19 3.28
N GLU A 143 -9.67 13.56 4.56
CA GLU A 143 -8.52 13.49 5.48
C GLU A 143 -7.96 12.08 5.62
N GLN A 144 -8.83 11.06 5.70
CA GLN A 144 -8.38 9.67 5.79
C GLN A 144 -7.67 9.22 4.51
N ALA A 145 -8.19 9.61 3.34
CA ALA A 145 -7.57 9.33 2.06
C ALA A 145 -6.20 10.02 1.92
N ALA A 146 -6.14 11.33 2.18
CA ALA A 146 -4.90 12.11 2.11
C ALA A 146 -3.84 11.58 3.10
N ARG A 147 -4.24 11.20 4.32
CA ARG A 147 -3.34 10.60 5.31
C ARG A 147 -2.83 9.24 4.86
N THR A 148 -3.70 8.41 4.28
CA THR A 148 -3.34 7.06 3.83
C THR A 148 -2.40 7.11 2.63
N LEU A 149 -2.71 7.96 1.63
CA LEU A 149 -1.86 8.18 0.46
C LEU A 149 -0.46 8.65 0.90
N LYS A 150 -0.40 9.69 1.74
CA LYS A 150 0.88 10.21 2.23
C LYS A 150 1.68 9.14 2.98
N ARG A 151 1.02 8.32 3.81
CA ARG A 151 1.69 7.23 4.54
C ARG A 151 2.32 6.21 3.61
N ILE A 152 1.60 5.76 2.58
CA ILE A 152 2.08 4.76 1.62
C ILE A 152 3.24 5.33 0.79
N MET A 153 3.07 6.55 0.26
CA MET A 153 4.10 7.18 -0.57
C MET A 153 5.34 7.58 0.23
N LEU A 154 5.20 7.87 1.53
CA LEU A 154 6.36 8.05 2.41
C LEU A 154 7.07 6.72 2.66
N ALA A 155 6.32 5.64 2.94
CA ALA A 155 6.92 4.32 3.14
C ALA A 155 7.70 3.82 1.91
N ALA A 156 7.24 4.16 0.70
CA ALA A 156 7.95 3.86 -0.53
C ALA A 156 9.22 4.68 -0.73
N ALA A 157 9.30 5.86 -0.11
CA ALA A 157 10.42 6.80 -0.23
C ALA A 157 11.41 6.73 0.94
N THR A 158 11.13 5.92 1.96
CA THR A 158 12.02 5.69 3.10
C THR A 158 12.64 4.31 3.01
N GLU A 159 13.89 4.17 3.45
CA GLU A 159 14.52 2.87 3.66
C GLU A 159 13.66 2.03 4.61
N GLN A 160 13.40 0.78 4.22
CA GLN A 160 12.66 -0.14 5.07
C GLN A 160 13.57 -0.66 6.19
N ASN A 161 12.96 -1.01 7.33
CA ASN A 161 13.69 -1.56 8.49
C ASN A 161 14.53 -2.80 8.17
N ASP A 162 14.18 -3.52 7.09
CA ASP A 162 14.88 -4.72 6.61
C ASP A 162 16.12 -4.38 5.75
N GLY A 163 16.53 -3.11 5.68
CA GLY A 163 17.67 -2.64 4.88
C GLY A 163 17.40 -2.56 3.37
N THR A 164 16.14 -2.69 2.96
CA THR A 164 15.75 -2.57 1.55
C THR A 164 15.81 -1.09 1.15
N PRO A 165 16.51 -0.75 0.03
CA PRO A 165 16.61 0.62 -0.45
C PRO A 165 15.23 1.19 -0.83
N PRO A 166 15.05 2.51 -0.75
CA PRO A 166 13.77 3.14 -1.07
C PRO A 166 13.42 2.91 -2.54
N LEU A 167 12.14 2.64 -2.81
CA LEU A 167 11.63 2.40 -4.17
C LEU A 167 11.54 3.70 -4.99
N ILE A 168 11.31 4.83 -4.32
CA ILE A 168 11.17 6.15 -4.92
C ILE A 168 12.15 7.11 -4.24
N PRO A 169 12.82 8.04 -4.95
CA PRO A 169 13.76 8.97 -4.34
C PRO A 169 13.12 9.94 -3.33
N ALA A 170 11.85 10.32 -3.52
CA ALA A 170 11.14 11.21 -2.62
C ALA A 170 9.62 11.02 -2.72
N SER A 171 8.91 11.27 -1.63
CA SER A 171 7.44 11.23 -1.63
C SER A 171 6.85 12.44 -2.37
N PRO A 172 5.93 12.24 -3.35
CA PRO A 172 5.25 13.34 -4.04
C PRO A 172 4.26 14.10 -3.14
N CYS A 173 3.89 13.53 -1.98
CA CYS A 173 2.88 14.09 -1.07
C CYS A 173 3.48 15.14 -0.11
N ARG A 174 3.54 16.41 -0.54
CA ARG A 174 4.09 17.52 0.29
C ARG A 174 3.09 18.19 1.23
N TYR A 175 1.79 17.98 1.05
CA TYR A 175 0.76 18.60 1.91
C TYR A 175 0.88 18.17 3.38
N ARG A 176 0.49 19.04 4.31
CA ARG A 176 0.51 18.75 5.74
C ARG A 176 -0.72 17.93 6.12
N VAL A 177 -0.50 16.79 6.78
CA VAL A 177 -1.58 16.01 7.38
C VAL A 177 -1.71 16.46 8.83
N ILE A 178 -2.74 17.23 9.11
CA ILE A 178 -3.07 17.61 10.48
C ILE A 178 -3.88 16.46 11.08
N LYS A 179 -3.55 16.07 12.32
CA LYS A 179 -4.37 15.13 13.07
C LYS A 179 -5.49 15.94 13.73
N PRO A 180 -6.77 15.75 13.37
CA PRO A 180 -7.84 16.46 14.04
C PRO A 180 -7.85 16.07 15.52
N GLN A 181 -8.01 17.08 16.38
CA GLN A 181 -8.24 16.82 17.80
C GLN A 181 -9.58 16.12 17.96
N SER A 182 -9.61 15.09 18.79
CA SER A 182 -10.83 14.34 19.04
C SER A 182 -11.78 15.19 19.88
N LYS A 183 -12.94 15.57 19.32
CA LYS A 183 -14.03 16.25 20.05
C LYS A 183 -14.49 15.51 21.32
N ARG A 184 -14.17 14.21 21.43
CA ARG A 184 -14.44 13.41 22.65
C ARG A 184 -13.64 13.87 23.87
N ARG A 185 -12.52 14.58 23.70
CA ARG A 185 -11.76 15.12 24.83
C ARG A 185 -12.51 16.26 25.51
N ASP A 186 -13.32 16.97 24.75
CA ASP A 186 -14.05 18.16 25.21
C ASP A 186 -15.47 17.81 25.69
N GLN A 187 -15.86 16.54 25.62
CA GLN A 187 -17.16 16.09 26.11
C GLN A 187 -17.11 16.02 27.64
N PRO A 188 -17.91 16.81 28.38
CA PRO A 188 -17.94 16.75 29.83
C PRO A 188 -18.41 15.36 30.29
N PRO A 189 -17.90 14.86 31.42
CA PRO A 189 -18.40 13.63 32.01
C PRO A 189 -19.87 13.83 32.40
N ILE A 190 -20.71 12.83 32.11
CA ILE A 190 -22.12 12.83 32.50
C ILE A 190 -22.24 12.78 34.02
N THR A 191 -23.13 13.57 34.59
CA THR A 191 -23.35 13.63 36.04
C THR A 191 -24.27 12.49 36.51
N ALA A 192 -24.20 12.17 37.81
CA ALA A 192 -25.03 11.10 38.41
C ALA A 192 -26.54 11.36 38.27
N ASP A 193 -26.97 12.63 38.31
CA ASP A 193 -28.38 12.99 38.18
C ASP A 193 -28.86 12.93 36.73
N GLU A 194 -28.02 13.29 35.77
CA GLU A 194 -28.30 13.08 34.34
C GLU A 194 -28.41 11.59 34.02
N ILE A 195 -27.56 10.75 34.62
CA ILE A 195 -27.64 9.29 34.49
C ILE A 195 -28.97 8.76 35.02
N LYS A 196 -29.43 9.20 36.20
CA LYS A 196 -30.71 8.75 36.79
C LYS A 196 -31.89 9.16 35.91
N ARG A 197 -31.93 10.42 35.49
CA ARG A 197 -32.97 10.93 34.57
C ARG A 197 -32.98 10.14 33.25
N LEU A 198 -31.80 9.84 32.70
CA LEU A 198 -31.67 9.04 31.50
C LEU A 198 -32.17 7.61 31.75
N ALA A 199 -31.83 6.99 32.88
CA ALA A 199 -32.32 5.66 33.24
C ALA A 199 -33.85 5.61 33.37
N ASP A 200 -34.47 6.66 33.89
CA ASP A 200 -35.93 6.75 34.09
C ASP A 200 -36.71 6.87 32.78
N LEU A 201 -36.07 7.40 31.73
CA LEU A 201 -36.66 7.53 30.40
C LEU A 201 -36.49 6.27 29.53
N PHE A 202 -35.64 5.31 29.94
CA PHE A 202 -35.42 4.09 29.18
C PHE A 202 -36.44 3.00 29.56
N PRO A 203 -36.97 2.24 28.59
CA PRO A 203 -37.77 1.05 28.89
C PRO A 203 -37.02 0.08 29.81
N ASP A 204 -37.75 -0.60 30.70
CA ASP A 204 -37.18 -1.42 31.78
C ASP A 204 -36.15 -2.45 31.30
N TYR A 205 -36.36 -2.99 30.09
CA TYR A 205 -35.44 -3.94 29.45
C TYR A 205 -34.02 -3.36 29.22
N TYR A 206 -33.92 -2.07 28.88
CA TYR A 206 -32.65 -1.41 28.58
C TYR A 206 -32.01 -0.74 29.80
N ARG A 207 -32.81 -0.43 30.83
CA ARG A 207 -32.37 0.20 32.09
C ARG A 207 -31.30 -0.60 32.81
N LEU A 208 -31.47 -1.92 32.84
CA LEU A 208 -30.50 -2.85 33.46
C LEU A 208 -29.17 -2.87 32.69
N THR A 209 -29.22 -2.74 31.36
CA THR A 209 -28.02 -2.63 30.51
C THR A 209 -27.27 -1.32 30.73
N LEU A 210 -28.01 -0.23 30.92
CA LEU A 210 -27.44 1.08 31.25
C LEU A 210 -26.71 1.04 32.60
N TRP A 211 -27.36 0.55 33.66
CA TRP A 211 -26.76 0.41 34.98
C TRP A 211 -25.53 -0.50 34.98
N LEU A 212 -25.58 -1.64 34.27
CA LEU A 212 -24.43 -2.54 34.12
C LEU A 212 -23.25 -1.87 33.39
N SER A 213 -23.53 -1.02 32.40
CA SER A 213 -22.48 -0.28 31.67
C SER A 213 -21.80 0.80 32.53
N LEU A 214 -22.52 1.34 33.51
CA LEU A 214 -22.04 2.37 34.44
C LEU A 214 -21.28 1.78 35.64
N LEU A 215 -21.80 0.69 36.24
CA LEU A 215 -21.23 0.03 37.42
C LEU A 215 -19.91 -0.69 37.11
N VAL A 216 -19.74 -1.22 35.89
CA VAL A 216 -18.44 -1.73 35.42
C VAL A 216 -17.60 -0.54 34.93
N GLY A 217 -17.29 0.34 35.88
CA GLY A 217 -16.71 1.68 35.77
C GLY A 217 -16.23 2.08 34.38
N GLY A 218 -17.11 2.71 33.59
CA GLY A 218 -16.77 3.39 32.32
C GLY A 218 -15.93 2.58 31.31
N GLY A 219 -15.78 1.28 31.50
CA GLY A 219 -14.69 0.48 30.93
C GLY A 219 -15.16 -0.50 29.85
N LEU A 220 -16.43 -0.91 29.91
CA LEU A 220 -17.02 -1.66 28.81
C LEU A 220 -17.50 -0.71 27.71
N ARG A 221 -16.72 -0.69 26.63
CA ARG A 221 -17.22 -0.19 25.33
C ARG A 221 -18.51 -0.95 25.01
N VAL A 222 -19.63 -0.24 24.82
CA VAL A 222 -21.00 -0.75 24.54
C VAL A 222 -21.05 -2.05 23.71
N LYS A 223 -20.18 -2.16 22.68
CA LYS A 223 -19.99 -3.37 21.86
C LYS A 223 -19.69 -4.67 22.62
N LYS A 224 -19.13 -4.63 23.83
CA LYS A 224 -18.80 -5.81 24.64
C LYS A 224 -20.00 -6.26 25.50
N CYS A 225 -20.88 -5.34 25.89
CA CYS A 225 -22.09 -5.68 26.66
C CYS A 225 -23.07 -6.51 25.83
N VAL A 226 -23.21 -6.20 24.53
CA VAL A 226 -24.10 -6.92 23.60
C VAL A 226 -23.60 -8.33 23.30
N ARG A 227 -22.29 -8.58 23.33
CA ARG A 227 -21.71 -9.90 22.97
C ARG A 227 -21.77 -10.94 24.09
N ASN A 228 -21.92 -10.51 25.35
CA ASN A 228 -21.85 -11.40 26.51
C ASN A 228 -23.19 -12.02 26.93
N ARG A 229 -24.28 -11.68 26.24
CA ARG A 229 -25.51 -12.47 26.25
C ARG A 229 -25.67 -12.97 24.82
N GLY A 230 -25.88 -14.27 24.60
CA GLY A 230 -26.02 -14.90 23.29
C GLY A 230 -27.17 -14.33 22.46
N PHE A 231 -27.00 -13.12 21.94
CA PHE A 231 -27.92 -12.45 21.05
C PHE A 231 -27.58 -12.91 19.63
N SER A 232 -28.24 -13.99 19.23
CA SER A 232 -28.43 -14.34 17.83
C SER A 232 -29.00 -13.13 17.09
N ARG A 233 -28.47 -12.90 15.89
CA ARG A 233 -28.96 -12.01 14.81
C ARG A 233 -30.36 -11.45 15.04
N ILE A 234 -30.46 -10.12 15.07
CA ILE A 234 -31.64 -9.41 14.60
C ILE A 234 -31.20 -8.75 13.30
N ASP A 235 -31.65 -9.32 12.19
CA ASP A 235 -31.63 -8.67 10.88
C ASP A 235 -32.57 -7.45 10.94
N LEU A 236 -32.13 -6.36 10.31
CA LEU A 236 -32.90 -5.11 10.13
C LEU A 236 -34.18 -5.36 9.34
#